data_AF-A0A956JJ21-F1
#
_entry.id   AF-A0A956JJ21-F1
#
_cell.length_a   1.000
_cell.length_b   1.000
_cell.length_c   1.000
_cell.angle_alpha   90.00
_cell.angle_beta   90.00
_cell.angle_gamma   90.00
#
_symmetry.space_group_name_H-M   'P 1'
#
loop_
_entity.id
_entity.type
_entity.pdbx_description
1 polymer ?
#
loop_
_entity_poly.entity_id
_entity_poly.type
_entity_poly.pdbx_seq_one_letter_code
_entity_poly.pdbx_strand_id
1 'polypeptide(L)' 'MSPAGGQPEAIKELVEGLRRGDSHQALLGITGSGKTFTIANVIDQVQRPALVLAHNKTLAAQLYGELKALFPDNAVEYFV' A
#
# COMPACT_ATOMS: atom_id res chain seq x y z
N MET A 1 10.46 1.97 -9.74
CA MET A 1 11.29 1.12 -8.86
C MET A 1 10.69 -0.28 -8.86
N SER A 2 11.50 -1.32 -8.67
CA SER A 2 11.01 -2.70 -8.58
C SER A 2 11.05 -3.18 -7.12
N PRO A 3 10.09 -4.02 -6.67
CA PRO A 3 10.13 -4.61 -5.34
C PRO A 3 11.43 -5.39 -5.07
N ALA A 4 11.95 -5.29 -3.86
CA ALA A 4 13.21 -5.93 -3.45
C ALA A 4 13.11 -6.59 -2.07
N GLY A 5 14.07 -7.46 -1.75
CA GLY A 5 14.10 -8.20 -0.49
C GLY A 5 12.85 -9.07 -0.32
N GLY A 6 12.18 -8.98 0.83
CA GLY A 6 10.93 -9.72 1.11
C GLY A 6 9.66 -9.09 0.51
N GLN A 7 9.75 -7.94 -0.16
CA GLN A 7 8.58 -7.27 -0.72
C GLN A 7 7.86 -8.08 -1.81
N PRO A 8 8.53 -8.74 -2.77
CA PRO A 8 7.85 -9.52 -3.81
C PRO A 8 6.91 -10.58 -3.25
N GLU A 9 7.37 -11.34 -2.25
CA GLU A 9 6.55 -12.40 -1.64
C GLU A 9 5.39 -11.81 -0.83
N ALA A 10 5.64 -10.77 -0.04
CA ALA A 10 4.59 -10.09 0.71
C ALA A 10 3.49 -9.50 -0.20
N ILE A 11 3.88 -8.92 -1.35
CA ILE A 11 2.92 -8.41 -2.35
C ILE A 11 2.08 -9.56 -2.90
N LYS A 12 2.73 -10.66 -3.30
CA LYS A 12 2.07 -11.83 -3.86
C LYS A 12 1.05 -12.42 -2.89
N GLU A 13 1.44 -12.67 -1.64
CA GLU A 13 0.56 -13.23 -0.62
C GLU A 13 -0.67 -12.35 -0.37
N LEU A 14 -0.48 -11.03 -0.25
CA LEU A 14 -1.57 -10.07 -0.04
C LEU A 14 -2.54 -10.01 -1.23
N VAL A 15 -2.00 -10.00 -2.45
CA VAL A 15 -2.81 -10.00 -3.69
C VAL A 15 -3.62 -11.30 -3.80
N GLU A 16 -3.00 -12.45 -3.52
CA GLU A 16 -3.69 -13.74 -3.53
C GLU A 16 -4.78 -13.81 -2.47
N GLY A 17 -4.53 -13.32 -1.24
CA GLY A 17 -5.56 -13.27 -0.21
C GLY A 17 -6.75 -12.39 -0.59
N LEU A 18 -6.49 -11.24 -1.22
CA LEU A 18 -7.57 -10.38 -1.72
C LEU A 18 -8.38 -11.05 -2.84
N ARG A 19 -7.73 -11.83 -3.72
CA ARG A 19 -8.40 -12.59 -4.78
C ARG A 19 -9.19 -13.79 -4.25
N ARG A 20 -8.74 -14.43 -3.17
CA ARG A 20 -9.48 -15.49 -2.47
C ARG A 20 -10.69 -14.98 -1.69
N GLY A 21 -10.76 -13.67 -1.44
CA GLY A 21 -11.84 -13.05 -0.66
C GLY A 21 -11.58 -13.00 0.84
N ASP A 22 -10.31 -13.13 1.26
CA ASP A 22 -9.92 -13.03 2.67
C ASP A 22 -10.32 -11.64 3.20
N SER A 23 -11.17 -11.61 4.23
CA SER A 23 -11.70 -10.36 4.77
C SER A 23 -10.68 -9.56 5.57
N HIS A 24 -9.69 -10.25 6.15
CA HIS A 24 -8.65 -9.65 6.99
C HIS A 24 -7.29 -10.26 6.68
N GLN A 25 -6.28 -9.41 6.55
CA GLN A 25 -4.89 -9.78 6.31
C GLN A 25 -3.97 -8.82 7.07
N ALA A 26 -2.77 -9.28 7.42
CA ALA A 26 -1.79 -8.48 8.16
C ALA A 26 -0.43 -8.49 7.44
N LEU A 27 0.09 -7.30 7.13
CA LEU A 27 1.45 -7.13 6.64
C LEU A 27 2.40 -6.93 7.82
N LEU A 28 3.08 -7.99 8.24
CA LEU A 28 4.11 -7.93 9.27
C LEU A 28 5.43 -7.44 8.65
N GLY A 29 5.78 -6.18 8.87
CA GLY A 29 7.01 -5.59 8.35
C GLY A 29 7.73 -4.74 9.39
N ILE A 30 9.07 -4.88 9.44
CA ILE A 30 9.92 -4.05 10.30
C ILE A 30 9.91 -2.57 9.85
N THR A 31 10.38 -1.67 10.70
CA THR A 31 10.55 -0.25 10.33
C THR A 31 11.58 -0.12 9.19
N GLY A 32 11.30 0.74 8.22
CA GLY A 32 12.20 0.95 7.06
C GLY A 32 12.08 -0.09 5.94
N SER A 33 11.24 -1.12 6.06
CA SER A 33 11.10 -2.17 5.03
C SER A 33 10.34 -1.74 3.76
N GLY A 34 9.91 -0.48 3.66
CA GLY A 34 9.16 0.04 2.52
C GLY A 34 7.69 -0.38 2.48
N LYS A 35 7.00 -0.45 3.64
CA LYS A 35 5.58 -0.87 3.72
C LYS A 35 4.65 -0.09 2.79
N THR A 36 4.83 1.23 2.65
CA THR A 36 4.01 2.02 1.71
C THR A 36 4.18 1.54 0.28
N PHE A 37 5.42 1.24 -0.14
CA PHE A 37 5.70 0.74 -1.48
C PHE A 37 5.12 -0.66 -1.70
N THR A 38 5.20 -1.55 -0.70
CA THR A 38 4.53 -2.86 -0.72
C THR A 38 3.03 -2.70 -0.94
N ILE A 39 2.36 -1.87 -0.13
CA ILE A 39 0.91 -1.66 -0.23
C ILE A 39 0.52 -0.98 -1.55
N ALA A 40 1.33 -0.05 -2.06
CA ALA A 40 1.12 0.55 -3.37
C ALA A 40 1.13 -0.52 -4.49
N ASN A 41 2.11 -1.44 -4.49
CA ASN A 41 2.13 -2.54 -5.46
C ASN A 41 0.91 -3.46 -5.33
N VAL A 42 0.42 -3.69 -4.11
CA VAL A 42 -0.82 -4.46 -3.90
C VAL A 42 -2.01 -3.72 -4.53
N ILE A 43 -2.17 -2.42 -4.26
CA ILE A 43 -3.24 -1.58 -4.84
C ILE A 43 -3.18 -1.62 -6.38
N ASP A 44 -1.97 -1.46 -6.94
CA ASP A 44 -1.72 -1.51 -8.38
C ASP A 44 -2.09 -2.88 -9.00
N GLN A 45 -1.81 -3.99 -8.32
CA GLN A 45 -2.14 -5.31 -8.86
C GLN A 45 -3.60 -5.70 -8.74
N VAL A 46 -4.33 -5.18 -7.74
CA VAL A 46 -5.74 -5.51 -7.54
C VAL A 46 -6.70 -4.56 -8.27
N GLN A 47 -6.23 -3.37 -8.69
CA GLN A 47 -7.00 -2.40 -9.46
C GLN A 47 -8.37 -2.08 -8.83
N ARG A 48 -8.35 -1.78 -7.52
CA ARG A 48 -9.55 -1.43 -6.73
C ARG A 48 -9.33 -0.09 -6.03
N PRO A 49 -10.37 0.76 -5.89
CA PRO A 49 -10.30 1.92 -5.01
C PRO A 49 -9.90 1.52 -3.59
N ALA A 50 -8.98 2.26 -2.99
CA ALA A 50 -8.41 1.97 -1.68
C ALA A 50 -8.57 3.17 -0.74
N LEU A 51 -8.91 2.90 0.53
CA LEU A 51 -8.92 3.88 1.61
C LEU A 51 -7.77 3.54 2.57
N VAL A 52 -6.83 4.47 2.72
CA VAL A 52 -5.70 4.34 3.66
C VAL A 52 -5.99 5.21 4.88
N LEU A 53 -6.13 4.58 6.04
CA LEU A 53 -6.37 5.26 7.31
C LEU A 53 -5.07 5.40 8.10
N ALA A 54 -4.79 6.61 8.58
CA ALA A 54 -3.65 6.90 9.44
C ALA A 54 -4.13 7.43 10.79
N HIS A 55 -3.42 7.07 11.86
CA HIS A 55 -3.81 7.43 13.23
C HIS A 55 -3.54 8.91 13.60
N ASN A 56 -2.85 9.66 12.74
CA ASN A 56 -2.56 11.08 12.95
C ASN A 56 -2.38 11.83 11.62
N LYS A 57 -2.50 13.16 11.68
CA LYS A 57 -2.46 14.04 10.51
C LYS A 57 -1.08 14.06 9.82
N THR A 58 0.01 14.01 10.59
CA THR A 58 1.37 14.02 10.06
C THR A 58 1.65 12.79 9.20
N LEU A 59 1.32 11.61 9.70
CA LEU A 59 1.46 10.36 8.95
C LEU A 59 0.52 10.33 7.74
N ALA A 60 -0.71 10.86 7.89
CA ALA A 60 -1.65 10.95 6.78
C ALA A 60 -1.09 11.81 5.63
N ALA A 61 -0.51 12.97 5.94
CA ALA A 61 0.14 13.84 4.96
C ALA A 61 1.38 13.19 4.31
N GLN A 62 2.19 12.47 5.09
CA GLN A 62 3.33 11.72 4.57
C GLN A 62 2.90 10.63 3.57
N LEU A 63 1.93 9.79 3.95
CA LEU A 63 1.41 8.73 3.09
C LEU A 63 0.77 9.29 1.82
N TYR A 64 0.05 10.42 1.92
CA TYR A 64 -0.47 11.12 0.75
C TYR A 64 0.64 11.50 -0.24
N GLY A 65 1.72 12.13 0.25
CA GLY A 65 2.85 12.50 -0.60
C GLY A 65 3.55 11.29 -1.24
N GLU A 66 3.80 10.23 -0.46
CA GLU A 66 4.38 8.98 -0.96
C GLU A 66 3.51 8.33 -2.05
N LEU A 67 2.20 8.21 -1.81
CA LEU A 67 1.27 7.61 -2.76
C LEU A 67 1.09 8.48 -4.01
N LYS A 68 1.04 9.81 -3.89
CA LYS A 68 0.95 10.70 -5.05
C LYS A 68 2.19 10.58 -5.95
N ALA A 69 3.36 10.40 -5.37
CA ALA A 69 4.59 10.17 -6.12
C ALA A 69 4.63 8.79 -6.80
N LEU A 70 4.04 7.77 -6.17
CA LEU A 70 3.96 6.41 -6.72
C LEU A 70 2.87 6.28 -7.80
N PHE A 71 1.83 7.11 -7.74
CA PHE A 71 0.68 7.12 -8.64
C PHE A 71 0.44 8.51 -9.23
N PRO A 72 1.38 9.04 -10.05
CA PRO A 72 1.31 10.41 -10.55
C PRO A 72 0.07 10.67 -11.43
N ASP A 73 -0.38 9.63 -12.14
CA ASP A 73 -1.49 9.70 -13.10
C ASP A 73 -2.84 9.27 -12.51
N ASN A 74 -2.89 8.89 -11.22
CA ASN A 74 -4.12 8.49 -10.55
C ASN A 74 -4.66 9.61 -9.62
N ALA A 75 -5.96 9.52 -9.33
CA ALA A 75 -6.61 10.32 -8.30
C ALA A 75 -6.18 9.81 -6.91
N VAL A 76 -5.19 10.49 -6.33
CA VAL A 76 -4.77 10.33 -4.94
C VAL A 76 -5.25 11.56 -4.20
N GLU A 77 -6.20 11.35 -3.28
CA GLU A 77 -6.89 12.41 -2.55
C GLU A 77 -6.52 12.41 -1.07
N TYR A 78 -6.68 13.56 -0.41
CA TYR A 78 -6.41 13.74 1.01
C TYR A 78 -7.64 14.27 1.74
N PHE A 79 -8.07 13.59 2.81
CA PHE A 79 -9.26 13.93 3.59
C PHE A 79 -8.95 13.92 5.09
N VAL A 80 -9.36 14.99 5.80
CA VAL A 80 -9.06 15.25 7.23
C VAL A 80 -10.31 15.68 7.98
#